data_AF-A0A7W1UQY5-F1
#
_entry.id   AF-A0A7W1UQY5-F1
#
_cell.length_a   1.000
_cell.length_b   1.000
_cell.length_c   1.000
_cell.angle_alpha   90.00
_cell.angle_beta   90.00
_cell.angle_gamma   90.00
#
_symmetry.space_group_name_H-M   'P 1'
#
loop_
_entity.id
_entity.type
_entity.pdbx_description
1 polymer ?
#
loop_
_entity_poly.entity_id
_entity_poly.type
_entity_poly.pdbx_seq_one_letter_code
_entity_poly.pdbx_strand_id
1 'polypeptide(L)'
;MEARNVIVIGGGAAGFFAAINIAELHKNCTVTILEKSSKLLSKVRISGGGRCNVTHACFENSLLIKNYPRGEKELQNVFSRFSTNDTVNWFEKRGVKLKTETDGRMFPTTDRSETIIECLMQEASKNNVIIKLNVDILEVLRNDDDTFTLNANGGG
;
A
#
# COMPACT_ATOMS: atom_id res chain seq x y z
N MET A 1 12.99 0.51 -23.16
CA MET A 1 12.19 1.48 -22.37
C MET A 1 13.15 2.28 -21.54
N GLU A 2 12.98 3.61 -21.48
CA GLU A 2 13.83 4.47 -20.66
C GLU A 2 13.65 4.15 -19.18
N ALA A 3 14.75 4.26 -18.42
CA ALA A 3 14.71 4.13 -16.98
C ALA A 3 13.92 5.30 -16.40
N ARG A 4 12.96 5.02 -15.52
CA ARG A 4 12.11 6.06 -14.89
C ARG A 4 12.23 5.99 -13.38
N ASN A 5 12.38 7.14 -12.75
CA ASN A 5 12.32 7.26 -11.30
C ASN A 5 10.87 7.50 -10.90
N VAL A 6 10.34 6.66 -10.02
CA VAL A 6 8.99 6.79 -9.47
C VAL A 6 9.08 7.04 -7.99
N ILE A 7 8.49 8.14 -7.53
CA ILE A 7 8.43 8.50 -6.12
C ILE A 7 7.03 8.23 -5.58
N VAL A 8 6.97 7.50 -4.46
CA VAL A 8 5.75 7.26 -3.69
C VAL A 8 5.89 8.00 -2.37
N ILE A 9 5.00 8.97 -2.13
CA ILE A 9 5.03 9.79 -0.91
C ILE A 9 4.13 9.15 0.15
N GLY A 10 4.73 8.65 1.22
CA GLY A 10 4.09 8.02 2.37
C GLY A 10 4.39 6.51 2.50
N GLY A 11 4.95 6.10 3.63
CA GLY A 11 5.29 4.73 3.99
C GLY A 11 4.18 3.95 4.69
N GLY A 12 2.92 4.21 4.31
CA GLY A 12 1.74 3.48 4.79
C GLY A 12 1.36 2.29 3.91
N ALA A 13 0.25 1.61 4.23
CA ALA A 13 -0.21 0.43 3.48
C ALA A 13 -0.36 0.71 1.97
N ALA A 14 -1.01 1.82 1.61
CA ALA A 14 -1.19 2.21 0.22
C ALA A 14 0.14 2.49 -0.50
N GLY A 15 1.09 3.15 0.18
CA GLY A 15 2.39 3.47 -0.41
C GLY A 15 3.23 2.22 -0.66
N PHE A 16 3.29 1.30 0.30
CA PHE A 16 3.93 0.00 0.10
C PHE A 16 3.28 -0.80 -1.02
N PHE A 17 1.95 -0.91 -0.99
CA PHE A 17 1.22 -1.64 -2.01
C PHE A 17 1.48 -1.06 -3.41
N ALA A 18 1.42 0.27 -3.57
CA ALA A 18 1.71 0.92 -4.85
C ALA A 18 3.14 0.66 -5.30
N ALA A 19 4.14 0.88 -4.42
CA ALA A 19 5.54 0.72 -4.76
C ALA A 19 5.91 -0.70 -5.18
N ILE A 20 5.40 -1.71 -4.46
CA ILE A 20 5.61 -3.12 -4.78
C ILE A 20 5.04 -3.43 -6.15
N ASN A 21 3.78 -3.07 -6.41
CA ASN A 21 3.14 -3.38 -7.69
C ASN A 21 3.82 -2.66 -8.86
N ILE A 22 4.25 -1.41 -8.70
CA ILE A 22 5.00 -0.68 -9.74
C ILE A 22 6.33 -1.39 -10.03
N ALA A 23 7.10 -1.76 -9.01
CA ALA A 23 8.37 -2.45 -9.18
C ALA A 23 8.21 -3.90 -9.70
N GLU A 24 7.06 -4.53 -9.45
CA GLU A 24 6.70 -5.84 -10.04
C GLU A 24 6.39 -5.73 -11.53
N LEU A 25 5.56 -4.76 -11.90
CA LEU A 25 5.06 -4.61 -13.28
C LEU A 25 6.03 -3.88 -14.21
N HIS A 26 6.88 -3.00 -13.68
CA HIS A 26 7.78 -2.15 -14.44
C HIS A 26 9.22 -2.29 -13.95
N LYS A 27 9.90 -3.35 -14.39
CA LYS A 27 11.27 -3.69 -13.97
C LYS A 27 12.34 -2.66 -14.35
N ASN A 28 12.03 -1.73 -15.26
CA ASN A 28 12.88 -0.62 -15.64
C ASN A 28 12.68 0.64 -14.77
N CYS A 29 11.75 0.61 -13.81
CA CYS A 29 11.51 1.72 -12.91
C CYS A 29 12.32 1.56 -11.62
N THR A 30 12.97 2.64 -11.19
CA THR A 30 13.52 2.76 -9.84
C THR A 30 12.45 3.39 -8.96
N VAL A 31 11.93 2.62 -8.00
CA VAL A 31 10.82 3.07 -7.13
C VAL A 31 11.35 3.45 -5.76
N THR A 32 11.04 4.66 -5.30
CA THR A 32 11.42 5.15 -3.97
C THR A 32 10.20 5.57 -3.16
N ILE A 33 10.05 5.02 -1.95
CA ILE A 33 9.11 5.50 -0.94
C ILE A 33 9.80 6.59 -0.10
N LEU A 34 9.17 7.75 0.02
CA LEU A 34 9.57 8.82 0.93
C LEU A 34 8.59 8.88 2.10
N GLU A 35 9.08 8.72 3.33
CA GLU A 35 8.27 8.77 4.55
C GLU A 35 8.76 9.89 5.46
N LYS A 36 7.81 10.73 5.92
CA LYS A 36 8.07 11.88 6.80
C LYS A 36 8.62 11.46 8.16
N SER A 37 8.10 10.38 8.73
CA SER A 37 8.48 9.91 10.05
C SER A 37 9.67 8.96 10.02
N SER A 38 10.15 8.58 11.21
CA SER A 38 11.12 7.50 11.40
C SER A 38 10.48 6.10 11.43
N LYS A 39 9.17 5.99 11.22
CA LYS A 39 8.41 4.73 11.40
C LYS A 39 7.50 4.43 10.23
N LEU A 40 7.76 3.32 9.55
CA LEU A 40 6.93 2.80 8.47
C LEU A 40 5.72 2.06 9.03
N LEU A 41 4.62 2.05 8.26
CA LEU A 41 3.45 1.20 8.50
C LEU A 41 2.85 1.36 9.92
N SER A 42 3.08 2.50 10.57
CA SER A 42 2.65 2.75 11.96
C SER A 42 1.14 2.56 12.14
N LYS A 43 0.33 2.99 11.16
CA LYS A 43 -1.13 2.79 11.18
C LYS A 43 -1.52 1.32 10.97
N VAL A 44 -0.76 0.56 10.19
CA VAL A 44 -0.98 -0.90 10.02
C VAL A 44 -0.68 -1.62 11.33
N ARG A 45 0.38 -1.21 12.02
CA ARG A 45 0.79 -1.80 13.31
C ARG A 45 -0.28 -1.70 14.38
N ILE A 46 -0.98 -0.57 14.46
CA ILE A 46 -1.97 -0.34 15.53
C ILE A 46 -3.40 -0.74 15.13
N SER A 47 -3.68 -0.97 13.84
CA SER A 47 -5.04 -1.24 13.39
C SER A 47 -5.57 -2.58 13.90
N GLY A 48 -6.88 -2.67 14.11
CA GLY A 48 -7.51 -3.90 14.61
C GLY A 48 -7.00 -4.34 15.99
N GLY A 49 -6.51 -3.40 16.82
CA GLY A 49 -5.94 -3.70 18.13
C GLY A 49 -4.58 -4.39 18.08
N GLY A 50 -3.76 -4.07 17.08
CA GLY A 50 -2.44 -4.71 16.91
C GLY A 50 -2.45 -5.95 16.01
N ARG A 51 -3.63 -6.37 15.55
CA ARG A 51 -3.82 -7.58 14.73
C ARG A 51 -3.87 -7.30 13.23
N CYS A 52 -4.09 -6.03 12.86
CA CYS A 52 -4.37 -5.55 11.52
C CYS A 52 -5.65 -6.14 10.90
N ASN A 53 -6.74 -5.37 10.94
CA ASN A 53 -7.92 -5.65 10.12
C ASN A 53 -7.59 -5.32 8.65
N VAL A 54 -7.21 -6.34 7.88
CA VAL A 54 -6.62 -6.22 6.53
C VAL A 54 -7.66 -5.79 5.50
N THR A 55 -8.83 -6.41 5.53
CA THR A 55 -9.95 -6.16 4.61
C THR A 55 -11.25 -6.65 5.25
N HIS A 56 -12.35 -6.62 4.50
CA HIS A 56 -13.66 -7.09 4.95
C HIS A 56 -14.22 -8.11 3.96
N ALA A 57 -14.76 -9.21 4.46
CA ALA A 57 -15.30 -10.33 3.69
C ALA A 57 -16.65 -10.01 3.01
N CYS A 58 -16.65 -8.95 2.22
CA CYS A 58 -17.71 -8.62 1.28
C CYS A 58 -17.12 -8.74 -0.13
N PHE A 59 -17.50 -9.83 -0.80
CA PHE A 59 -16.95 -10.22 -2.10
C PHE A 59 -17.79 -9.72 -3.28
N GLU A 60 -18.97 -9.14 -3.00
CA GLU A 60 -19.74 -8.43 -4.01
C GLU A 60 -19.38 -6.94 -3.99
N ASN A 61 -18.71 -6.47 -5.05
CA ASN A 61 -18.30 -5.08 -5.16
C ASN A 61 -19.49 -4.10 -5.02
N SER A 62 -20.63 -4.43 -5.61
CA SER A 62 -21.87 -3.63 -5.53
C SER A 62 -22.39 -3.45 -4.10
N LEU A 63 -22.08 -4.39 -3.20
CA LEU A 63 -22.42 -4.32 -1.79
C LEU A 63 -21.30 -3.64 -0.99
N LEU A 64 -20.04 -3.97 -1.26
CA LEU A 64 -18.88 -3.39 -0.57
C LEU A 64 -18.87 -1.86 -0.69
N ILE A 65 -19.12 -1.34 -1.90
CA ILE A 65 -19.10 0.08 -2.22
C ILE A 65 -20.09 0.89 -1.39
N LYS A 66 -21.24 0.29 -1.02
CA LYS A 66 -22.26 0.97 -0.20
C LYS A 66 -21.77 1.32 1.21
N ASN A 67 -20.71 0.67 1.68
CA ASN A 67 -20.04 1.01 2.94
C ASN A 67 -19.12 2.24 2.82
N TYR A 68 -18.96 2.80 1.62
CA TYR A 68 -18.12 3.96 1.31
C TYR A 68 -18.92 5.05 0.56
N PRO A 69 -19.98 5.63 1.17
CA PRO A 69 -20.91 6.51 0.47
C PRO A 69 -20.26 7.78 -0.12
N ARG A 70 -19.15 8.25 0.47
CA ARG A 70 -18.43 9.43 -0.02
C ARG A 70 -17.54 9.16 -1.24
N GLY A 71 -17.21 7.90 -1.53
CA GLY A 71 -16.32 7.50 -2.62
C GLY A 71 -16.93 6.45 -3.55
N GLU A 72 -18.26 6.33 -3.55
CA GLU A 72 -18.96 5.23 -4.21
C GLU A 72 -18.65 5.18 -5.72
N LYS A 73 -18.69 6.32 -6.40
CA LYS A 73 -18.45 6.39 -7.86
C LYS A 73 -17.02 6.05 -8.22
N GLU A 74 -16.06 6.55 -7.45
CA GLU A 74 -14.63 6.33 -7.67
C GLU A 74 -14.27 4.86 -7.41
N LEU A 75 -14.86 4.27 -6.37
CA LEU A 75 -14.58 2.89 -5.96
C LEU A 75 -15.19 1.84 -6.90
N GLN A 76 -16.23 2.17 -7.69
CA GLN A 76 -16.72 1.27 -8.74
C GLN A 76 -15.61 0.87 -9.72
N ASN A 77 -14.82 1.85 -10.17
CA ASN A 77 -13.71 1.62 -11.10
C ASN A 77 -12.49 0.99 -10.42
N VAL A 78 -12.26 1.27 -9.13
CA VAL A 78 -11.15 0.67 -8.39
C VAL A 78 -11.43 -0.81 -8.12
N PHE A 79 -12.60 -1.15 -7.59
CA PHE A 79 -12.93 -2.53 -7.22
C PHE A 79 -13.18 -3.45 -8.41
N SER A 80 -13.49 -2.91 -9.60
CA SER A 80 -13.52 -3.72 -10.83
C SER A 80 -12.13 -4.18 -11.28
N ARG A 81 -11.06 -3.50 -10.83
CA ARG A 81 -9.66 -3.86 -11.13
C ARG A 81 -8.98 -4.61 -9.99
N PHE A 82 -9.34 -4.29 -8.75
CA PHE A 82 -8.76 -4.89 -7.56
C PHE A 82 -9.79 -4.94 -6.42
N SER A 83 -10.33 -6.11 -6.17
CA SER A 83 -11.43 -6.40 -5.24
C SER A 83 -10.94 -6.95 -3.89
N THR A 84 -11.89 -7.27 -3.00
CA THR A 84 -11.62 -8.02 -1.77
C THR A 84 -10.94 -9.36 -2.07
N ASN A 85 -11.41 -10.12 -3.06
CA ASN A 85 -10.80 -11.39 -3.46
C ASN A 85 -9.34 -11.20 -3.87
N ASP A 86 -9.05 -10.14 -4.64
CA ASP A 86 -7.68 -9.84 -5.07
C ASP A 86 -6.79 -9.49 -3.89
N THR A 87 -7.31 -8.77 -2.90
CA THR A 87 -6.59 -8.47 -1.65
C THR A 87 -6.23 -9.76 -0.90
N VAL A 88 -7.19 -10.66 -0.70
CA VAL A 88 -6.96 -11.95 -0.02
C VAL A 88 -5.92 -12.77 -0.79
N ASN A 89 -6.11 -12.93 -2.09
CA ASN A 89 -5.20 -13.67 -2.95
C ASN A 89 -3.79 -13.06 -2.98
N TRP A 90 -3.67 -11.74 -2.93
CA TRP A 90 -2.38 -11.03 -2.95
C TRP A 90 -1.53 -11.40 -1.73
N PHE A 91 -2.15 -11.45 -0.55
CA PHE A 91 -1.50 -11.86 0.69
C PHE A 91 -1.26 -13.37 0.76
N GLU A 92 -2.21 -14.20 0.33
CA GLU A 92 -2.06 -15.66 0.36
C GLU A 92 -0.92 -16.16 -0.53
N LYS A 93 -0.77 -15.58 -1.74
CA LYS A 93 0.37 -15.86 -2.64
C LYS A 93 1.73 -15.52 -2.02
N ARG A 94 1.73 -14.68 -0.97
CA ARG A 94 2.92 -14.23 -0.23
C ARG A 94 3.02 -14.91 1.14
N GLY A 95 2.31 -16.02 1.32
CA GLY A 95 2.39 -16.85 2.53
C GLY A 95 1.61 -16.31 3.73
N VAL A 96 0.85 -15.24 3.56
CA VAL A 96 0.00 -14.68 4.63
C VAL A 96 -1.42 -15.20 4.45
N LYS A 97 -1.82 -16.13 5.32
CA LYS A 97 -3.20 -16.62 5.38
C LYS A 97 -4.06 -15.63 6.17
N LEU A 98 -5.24 -15.34 5.64
CA LEU A 98 -6.24 -14.50 6.31
C LEU A 98 -7.39 -15.37 6.84
N LYS A 99 -7.97 -14.95 7.96
CA LYS A 99 -9.19 -15.52 8.54
C LYS A 99 -10.27 -14.46 8.64
N THR A 100 -11.51 -14.88 8.49
CA THR A 100 -12.69 -14.02 8.63
C THR A 100 -13.31 -14.21 10.01
N GLU A 101 -13.61 -13.12 10.71
CA GLU A 101 -14.39 -13.13 11.95
C GLU A 101 -15.90 -13.09 11.66
N THR A 102 -16.74 -13.33 12.67
CA THR A 102 -18.20 -13.40 12.52
C THR A 102 -18.84 -12.11 12.02
N ASP A 103 -18.18 -10.97 12.22
CA ASP A 103 -18.60 -9.65 11.74
C ASP A 103 -18.03 -9.29 10.36
N GLY A 104 -17.38 -10.24 9.68
CA GLY A 104 -16.82 -10.07 8.34
C GLY A 104 -15.45 -9.41 8.30
N ARG A 105 -14.89 -8.91 9.42
CA ARG A 105 -13.51 -8.39 9.43
C ARG A 105 -12.51 -9.51 9.15
N MET A 106 -11.43 -9.18 8.46
CA MET A 106 -10.39 -10.15 8.09
C MET A 106 -9.05 -9.81 8.71
N PHE A 107 -8.43 -10.81 9.33
CA PHE A 107 -7.16 -10.70 10.06
C PHE A 107 -6.16 -11.74 9.56
N PRO A 108 -4.84 -11.53 9.70
CA PRO A 108 -3.89 -12.63 9.54
C PRO A 108 -4.20 -13.74 10.55
N THR A 109 -3.99 -15.00 10.17
CA THR A 109 -4.24 -16.15 11.07
C THR A 109 -3.39 -16.12 12.33
N THR A 110 -2.30 -15.34 12.33
CA THR A 110 -1.40 -15.11 13.46
C THR A 110 -1.94 -14.13 14.49
N ASP A 111 -3.01 -13.39 14.19
CA ASP A 111 -3.52 -12.25 14.98
C ASP A 111 -2.47 -11.17 15.25
N ARG A 112 -1.46 -11.02 14.39
CA ARG A 112 -0.40 -10.04 14.57
C ARG A 112 -0.24 -9.17 13.34
N SER A 113 -0.35 -7.86 13.51
CA SER A 113 -0.06 -6.88 12.46
C SER A 113 1.36 -6.98 11.94
N GLU A 114 2.31 -7.48 12.76
CA GLU A 114 3.68 -7.78 12.33
C GLU A 114 3.70 -8.70 11.10
N THR A 115 2.82 -9.68 11.00
CA THR A 115 2.74 -10.57 9.83
C THR A 115 2.45 -9.80 8.54
N ILE A 116 1.59 -8.79 8.61
CA ILE A 116 1.27 -7.93 7.46
C ILE A 116 2.43 -7.00 7.14
N ILE A 117 3.05 -6.42 8.18
CA ILE A 117 4.18 -5.51 8.04
C ILE A 117 5.39 -6.22 7.43
N GLU A 118 5.73 -7.41 7.92
CA GLU A 118 6.84 -8.22 7.43
C GLU A 118 6.62 -8.60 5.96
N CYS A 119 5.41 -9.01 5.59
CA CYS A 119 5.05 -9.29 4.20
C CYS A 119 5.29 -8.08 3.29
N LEU A 120 4.77 -6.90 3.65
CA LEU A 120 4.97 -5.68 2.86
C LEU A 120 6.45 -5.27 2.77
N MET A 121 7.18 -5.34 3.88
CA MET A 121 8.61 -4.98 3.92
C MET A 121 9.47 -5.96 3.11
N GLN A 122 9.20 -7.26 3.20
CA GLN A 122 9.92 -8.29 2.46
C GLN A 122 9.66 -8.16 0.96
N GLU A 123 8.42 -7.93 0.54
CA GLU A 123 8.08 -7.77 -0.87
C GLU A 123 8.62 -6.46 -1.47
N ALA A 124 8.67 -5.37 -0.68
CA ALA A 124 9.36 -4.15 -1.07
C ALA A 124 10.87 -4.39 -1.28
N SER A 125 11.52 -5.06 -0.32
CA SER A 125 12.94 -5.41 -0.39
C SER A 125 13.26 -6.31 -1.60
N LYS A 126 12.47 -7.38 -1.79
CA LYS A 126 12.58 -8.32 -2.92
C LYS A 126 12.46 -7.64 -4.28
N ASN A 127 11.66 -6.57 -4.36
CA ASN A 127 11.47 -5.79 -5.58
C ASN A 127 12.40 -4.56 -5.65
N ASN A 128 13.42 -4.46 -4.80
CA ASN A 128 14.39 -3.36 -4.75
C ASN A 128 13.73 -1.97 -4.61
N VAL A 129 12.61 -1.89 -3.89
CA VAL A 129 11.99 -0.60 -3.54
C VAL A 129 12.88 0.12 -2.54
N ILE A 130 13.32 1.32 -2.89
CA ILE A 130 14.14 2.18 -2.04
C ILE A 130 13.22 2.84 -1.01
N ILE A 131 13.63 2.89 0.25
CA ILE A 131 12.85 3.56 1.30
C ILE A 131 13.72 4.61 1.97
N LYS A 132 13.29 5.88 1.92
CA LYS A 132 13.90 6.98 2.66
C LYS A 132 12.96 7.48 3.76
N LEU A 133 13.48 7.53 4.99
CA LEU A 133 12.77 8.01 6.18
C LEU A 133 13.19 9.44 6.52
N ASN A 134 12.39 10.09 7.36
CA ASN A 134 12.61 11.48 7.78
C ASN A 134 12.71 12.45 6.59
N VAL A 135 11.90 12.22 5.56
CA VAL A 135 11.80 13.08 4.37
C VAL A 135 10.43 13.74 4.36
N ASP A 136 10.38 15.01 4.74
CA ASP A 136 9.16 15.81 4.75
C ASP A 136 9.01 16.54 3.41
N ILE A 137 8.12 16.06 2.54
CA ILE A 137 7.84 16.73 1.27
C ILE A 137 7.00 17.97 1.54
N LEU A 138 7.57 19.13 1.24
CA LEU A 138 6.94 20.43 1.41
C LEU A 138 6.14 20.83 0.18
N GLU A 139 6.64 20.48 -1.00
CA GLU A 139 6.08 20.92 -2.27
C GLU A 139 6.32 19.90 -3.38
N VAL A 140 5.35 19.79 -4.29
CA VAL A 140 5.44 19.01 -5.52
C VAL A 140 5.13 19.95 -6.68
N LEU A 141 6.12 20.21 -7.52
CA LEU A 141 6.00 21.07 -8.70
C LEU A 141 6.00 20.19 -9.95
N ARG A 142 5.06 20.44 -10.87
CA ARG A 142 5.05 19.80 -12.18
C ARG A 142 5.84 20.68 -13.16
N ASN A 143 6.78 20.06 -13.87
CA ASN A 143 7.59 20.72 -14.89
C ASN A 143 6.92 20.62 -16.27
N ASP A 144 7.38 21.43 -17.23
CA ASP A 144 6.82 21.46 -18.60
C ASP A 144 7.11 20.18 -19.41
N ASP A 145 8.10 19.39 -19.00
CA ASP A 145 8.50 18.12 -19.62
C ASP A 145 7.81 16.89 -19.01
N ASP A 146 6.66 17.09 -18.34
CA ASP A 146 5.90 16.06 -17.63
C ASP A 146 6.64 15.37 -16.47
N THR A 147 7.76 15.92 -16.01
CA THR A 147 8.44 15.48 -14.79
C THR A 147 7.95 16.25 -13.55
N PHE A 148 8.36 15.80 -12.37
CA PHE A 148 8.02 16.44 -11.10
C PHE A 148 9.29 16.80 -10.32
N THR A 149 9.32 18.00 -9.77
CA THR A 149 10.33 18.45 -8.80
C THR A 149 9.73 18.41 -7.41
N LEU A 150 10.47 17.84 -6.45
CA LEU A 150 10.05 17.67 -5.06
C LEU A 150 10.93 18.54 -4.17
N ASN A 151 10.35 19.48 -3.44
CA ASN A 151 11.04 20.19 -2.37
C ASN A 151 10.81 19.45 -1.06
N ALA A 152 11.89 19.04 -0.40
CA ALA A 152 11.84 18.23 0.80
C ALA A 152 12.77 18.75 1.90
N ASN A 153 12.35 18.57 3.15
CA ASN A 153 13.19 18.73 4.32
C ASN A 153 13.65 17.36 4.84
N GLY A 154 14.95 17.23 5.09
CA GLY A 154 15.54 15.97 5.57
C GLY A 154 15.72 14.92 4.47
N GLY A 155 16.35 13.81 4.84
CA GLY A 155 16.88 12.83 3.90
C GLY A 155 18.27 13.24 3.41
N GLY A 156 19.27 12.43 3.77
CA GLY A 156 20.59 12.50 3.13
C GLY A 156 20.56 12.15 1.65
#